data_AF-A0A929UG09-F1
#
_entry.id   AF-A0A929UG09-F1
#
_cell.length_a   1.000
_cell.length_b   1.000
_cell.length_c   1.000
_cell.angle_alpha   90.00
_cell.angle_beta   90.00
_cell.angle_gamma   90.00
#
_symmetry.space_group_name_H-M   'P 1'
#
loop_
_entity.id
_entity.type
_entity.pdbx_description
1 polymer ?
#
loop_
_entity_poly.entity_id
_entity_poly.type
_entity_poly.pdbx_seq_one_letter_code
_entity_poly.pdbx_strand_id
1 'polypeptide(L)'
;VQEGRWEGEGGMWVEADCNLASGEGLTRQFLYGKRFFREEFGKDNEILWLPDVFGYSAALPQIMKLCGIRYFMTTKISWNETNKMPCDTFLWEGLDGTRTLTHFVPTREYHKAAEENGTQTEHYTTYNADLIPTQMKGAWERYSNKDLNQEVLCSFGYGDGGGGATAQMLENERRMSQGIPGLPRTKIAFAHDFFARLEKEVTGSRYLPTWKGELYLEYHRGTYTTMARNKKYNRQSELGFQTLETWSLANSLLAGGNYPAKEIHEAWIVILRNQFHDILPGSGIEEIYEDSKEEYDKITEVRRELEEQALSQMAKSVDAPAGSVVVFNPNSTKAPGTCEVFLAEAGEHAALISENGRKIPLQRLEDGRSLFVAEAIPSKGYA
;
A
#
# COMPACT_ATOMS: atom_id res chain seq x y z
N VAL A 1 16.03 -19.90 -0.71
CA VAL A 1 15.72 -19.40 0.65
C VAL A 1 16.34 -20.26 1.75
N GLN A 2 15.95 -21.53 1.92
CA GLN A 2 16.42 -22.37 3.03
C GLN A 2 17.96 -22.53 3.10
N GLU A 3 18.63 -22.59 1.96
CA GLU A 3 20.10 -22.65 1.88
C GLU A 3 20.81 -21.32 2.23
N GLY A 4 20.08 -20.25 2.55
CA GLY A 4 20.66 -18.95 2.89
C GLY A 4 21.35 -18.25 1.70
N ARG A 5 20.90 -18.52 0.47
CA ARG A 5 21.42 -17.88 -0.77
C ARG A 5 20.51 -16.81 -1.37
N TRP A 6 19.26 -16.74 -0.91
CA TRP A 6 18.25 -15.80 -1.39
C TRP A 6 17.43 -15.30 -0.20
N GLU A 7 17.33 -13.98 -0.07
CA GLU A 7 16.62 -13.29 1.00
C GLU A 7 15.19 -13.00 0.56
N GLY A 8 14.22 -13.49 1.33
CA GLY A 8 12.82 -13.12 1.16
C GLY A 8 12.51 -11.93 2.06
N GLU A 9 12.46 -10.73 1.48
CA GLU A 9 12.22 -9.46 2.17
C GLU A 9 11.23 -8.56 1.40
N GLY A 10 10.84 -7.43 2.02
CA GLY A 10 9.98 -6.39 1.44
C GLY A 10 8.63 -6.27 2.14
N GLY A 11 8.07 -7.39 2.61
CA GLY A 11 6.93 -7.46 3.53
C GLY A 11 5.54 -7.15 2.95
N MET A 12 5.44 -6.33 1.90
CA MET A 12 4.17 -6.08 1.20
C MET A 12 3.85 -7.17 0.16
N TRP A 13 2.59 -7.28 -0.26
CA TRP A 13 2.15 -8.22 -1.31
C TRP A 13 2.69 -7.81 -2.70
N VAL A 14 2.71 -6.50 -2.98
CA VAL A 14 3.42 -5.90 -4.12
C VAL A 14 4.16 -4.65 -3.66
N GLU A 15 5.04 -4.10 -4.50
CA GLU A 15 5.60 -2.75 -4.30
C GLU A 15 4.52 -1.70 -4.56
N ALA A 16 3.65 -1.49 -3.58
CA ALA A 16 2.42 -0.71 -3.71
C ALA A 16 2.67 0.80 -3.70
N ASP A 17 1.82 1.54 -4.41
CA ASP A 17 1.75 3.00 -4.27
C ASP A 17 1.37 3.39 -2.82
N CYS A 18 2.11 4.35 -2.28
CA CYS A 18 2.03 4.72 -0.87
C CYS A 18 1.25 6.02 -0.60
N ASN A 19 0.63 6.61 -1.62
CA ASN A 19 -0.11 7.87 -1.52
C ASN A 19 -1.61 7.70 -1.80
N LEU A 20 -1.96 6.90 -2.81
CA LEU A 20 -3.32 6.72 -3.31
C LEU A 20 -4.06 5.57 -2.62
N ALA A 21 -3.32 4.53 -2.19
CA ALA A 21 -3.85 3.44 -1.38
C ALA A 21 -4.31 3.94 -0.01
N SER A 22 -5.39 3.37 0.51
CA SER A 22 -5.86 3.70 1.87
C SER A 22 -4.95 3.10 2.93
N GLY A 23 -5.04 3.60 4.18
CA GLY A 23 -4.32 3.00 5.31
C GLY A 23 -4.67 1.52 5.54
N GLU A 24 -5.93 1.14 5.30
CA GLU A 24 -6.33 -0.27 5.32
C GLU A 24 -5.68 -1.03 4.16
N GLY A 25 -5.68 -0.48 2.94
CA GLY A 25 -4.99 -1.06 1.79
C GLY A 25 -3.52 -1.36 2.08
N LEU A 26 -2.77 -0.38 2.61
CA LEU A 26 -1.37 -0.56 3.03
C LEU A 26 -1.21 -1.59 4.16
N THR A 27 -2.15 -1.64 5.11
CA THR A 27 -2.15 -2.67 6.16
C THR A 27 -2.38 -4.07 5.56
N ARG A 28 -3.27 -4.19 4.58
CA ARG A 28 -3.53 -5.43 3.85
C ARG A 28 -2.34 -5.85 2.98
N GLN A 29 -1.60 -4.91 2.37
CA GLN A 29 -0.35 -5.21 1.68
C GLN A 29 0.60 -6.00 2.59
N PHE A 30 0.83 -5.52 3.82
CA PHE A 30 1.66 -6.23 4.80
C PHE A 30 1.03 -7.53 5.29
N LEU A 31 -0.28 -7.54 5.58
CA LEU A 31 -0.97 -8.73 6.06
C LEU A 31 -0.84 -9.90 5.07
N TYR A 32 -1.05 -9.63 3.78
CA TYR A 32 -1.00 -10.63 2.72
C TYR A 32 0.45 -11.01 2.40
N GLY A 33 1.33 -10.03 2.21
CA GLY A 33 2.75 -10.26 1.91
C GLY A 33 3.43 -11.07 3.01
N LYS A 34 3.38 -10.60 4.26
CA LYS A 34 4.03 -11.30 5.39
C LYS A 34 3.42 -12.67 5.66
N ARG A 35 2.11 -12.85 5.45
CA ARG A 35 1.48 -14.17 5.59
C ARG A 35 2.08 -15.15 4.58
N PHE A 36 2.18 -14.74 3.31
CA PHE A 36 2.79 -15.55 2.25
C PHE A 36 4.25 -15.89 2.58
N PHE A 37 5.07 -14.91 2.98
CA PHE A 37 6.47 -15.19 3.36
C PHE A 37 6.59 -16.15 4.55
N ARG A 38 5.67 -16.08 5.51
CA ARG A 38 5.65 -16.99 6.66
C ARG A 38 5.24 -18.40 6.26
N GLU A 39 4.19 -18.55 5.45
CA GLU A 39 3.65 -19.84 5.03
C GLU A 39 4.59 -20.58 4.06
N GLU A 40 5.12 -19.87 3.07
CA GLU A 40 5.95 -20.47 2.02
C GLU A 40 7.42 -20.63 2.42
N PHE A 41 7.95 -19.71 3.23
CA PHE A 41 9.38 -19.63 3.51
C PHE A 41 9.75 -19.66 4.99
N GLY A 42 8.77 -19.63 5.91
CA GLY A 42 9.02 -19.54 7.35
C GLY A 42 9.74 -18.24 7.74
N LYS A 43 9.54 -17.16 6.98
CA LYS A 43 10.20 -15.87 7.19
C LYS A 43 9.21 -14.82 7.67
N ASP A 44 9.66 -14.01 8.62
CA ASP A 44 8.97 -12.80 9.02
C ASP A 44 9.84 -11.60 8.61
N ASN A 45 9.35 -10.83 7.64
CA ASN A 45 10.07 -9.72 7.02
C ASN A 45 10.29 -8.58 8.02
N GLU A 46 11.45 -7.93 8.03
CA GLU A 46 11.75 -6.76 8.87
C GLU A 46 12.02 -5.49 8.05
N ILE A 47 12.11 -5.59 6.72
CA ILE A 47 12.44 -4.47 5.82
C ILE A 47 11.27 -4.19 4.88
N LEU A 48 10.85 -2.92 4.81
CA LEU A 48 10.07 -2.43 3.68
C LEU A 48 11.03 -1.97 2.58
N TRP A 49 11.01 -2.68 1.46
CA TRP A 49 11.85 -2.43 0.29
C TRP A 49 10.99 -1.84 -0.83
N LEU A 50 11.08 -0.52 -1.04
CA LEU A 50 10.31 0.19 -2.07
C LEU A 50 11.25 1.14 -2.84
N PRO A 51 12.03 0.62 -3.79
CA PRO A 51 13.01 1.42 -4.51
C PRO A 51 12.36 2.47 -5.43
N ASP A 52 11.19 2.15 -6.01
CA ASP A 52 10.64 2.91 -7.15
C ASP A 52 9.30 3.62 -6.91
N VAL A 53 8.75 3.57 -5.69
CA VAL A 53 7.43 4.15 -5.40
C VAL A 53 7.47 5.70 -5.38
N PHE A 54 6.41 6.32 -5.90
CA PHE A 54 6.33 7.77 -6.18
C PHE A 54 5.98 8.62 -4.94
N GLY A 55 6.80 8.51 -3.89
CA GLY A 55 6.62 9.24 -2.62
C GLY A 55 5.97 8.39 -1.53
N TYR A 56 6.07 8.85 -0.28
CA TYR A 56 5.69 8.04 0.88
C TYR A 56 4.91 8.83 1.94
N SER A 57 3.68 8.38 2.21
CA SER A 57 2.80 8.96 3.23
C SER A 57 3.41 8.95 4.63
N ALA A 58 3.18 10.04 5.38
CA ALA A 58 3.59 10.20 6.78
C ALA A 58 2.96 9.19 7.76
N ALA A 59 1.97 8.40 7.31
CA ALA A 59 1.36 7.34 8.10
C ALA A 59 2.16 6.03 8.08
N LEU A 60 3.04 5.84 7.08
CA LEU A 60 3.76 4.57 6.88
C LEU A 60 4.63 4.16 8.08
N PRO A 61 5.39 5.05 8.77
CA PRO A 61 6.17 4.63 9.94
C PRO A 61 5.32 3.92 11.00
N GLN A 62 4.11 4.43 11.25
CA GLN A 62 3.17 3.82 12.19
C GLN A 62 2.69 2.45 11.69
N ILE A 63 2.25 2.36 10.43
CA ILE A 63 1.76 1.10 9.84
C ILE A 63 2.88 0.04 9.86
N MET A 64 4.09 0.41 9.42
CA MET A 64 5.26 -0.44 9.41
C MET A 64 5.54 -1.03 10.80
N LYS A 65 5.57 -0.18 11.84
CA LYS A 65 5.79 -0.64 13.21
C LYS A 65 4.71 -1.61 13.69
N LEU A 66 3.44 -1.35 13.38
CA LEU A 66 2.33 -2.25 13.72
C LEU A 66 2.42 -3.59 12.97
N CYS A 67 3.01 -3.60 11.78
CA CYS A 67 3.27 -4.80 10.99
C CYS A 67 4.63 -5.47 11.29
N GLY A 68 5.36 -5.01 12.30
CA GLY A 68 6.66 -5.57 12.68
C GLY A 68 7.79 -5.30 11.68
N ILE A 69 7.64 -4.28 10.83
CA ILE A 69 8.69 -3.82 9.92
C ILE A 69 9.53 -2.75 10.63
N ARG A 70 10.84 -2.95 10.66
CA ARG A 70 11.79 -2.15 11.45
C ARG A 70 12.60 -1.17 10.61
N TYR A 71 12.80 -1.52 9.35
CA TYR A 71 13.69 -0.78 8.45
C TYR A 71 12.96 -0.38 7.18
N PHE A 72 13.34 0.77 6.62
CA PHE A 72 12.84 1.26 5.35
C PHE A 72 13.98 1.52 4.36
N MET A 73 13.82 1.05 3.13
CA MET A 73 14.72 1.33 2.02
C MET A 73 13.95 1.91 0.84
N THR A 74 14.49 3.00 0.28
CA THR A 74 14.04 3.52 -1.03
C THR A 74 15.17 4.18 -1.82
N THR A 75 14.93 4.42 -3.12
CA THR A 75 15.81 5.19 -4.00
C THR A 75 15.08 6.41 -4.56
N LYS A 76 13.79 6.30 -4.86
CA LYS A 76 13.02 7.28 -5.64
C LYS A 76 13.05 8.71 -5.10
N ILE A 77 13.18 8.92 -3.79
CA ILE A 77 13.26 10.29 -3.22
C ILE A 77 14.51 11.06 -3.68
N SER A 78 15.58 10.35 -4.03
CA SER A 78 16.77 10.98 -4.64
C SER A 78 16.50 11.57 -6.02
N TRP A 79 15.29 11.40 -6.58
CA TRP A 79 14.88 11.92 -7.89
C TRP A 79 14.08 13.21 -7.80
N ASN A 80 14.01 13.84 -6.63
CA ASN A 80 13.37 15.14 -6.46
C ASN A 80 13.84 16.14 -7.53
N GLU A 81 12.89 16.81 -8.18
CA GLU A 81 13.15 17.77 -9.25
C GLU A 81 14.00 18.96 -8.77
N THR A 82 13.76 19.44 -7.54
CA THR A 82 14.37 20.67 -7.04
C THR A 82 15.29 20.41 -5.85
N ASN A 83 14.82 19.77 -4.79
CA ASN A 83 15.54 19.70 -3.52
C ASN A 83 16.20 18.35 -3.28
N LYS A 84 17.51 18.37 -3.08
CA LYS A 84 18.24 17.24 -2.51
C LYS A 84 17.82 17.02 -1.05
N MET A 85 17.49 15.79 -0.71
CA MET A 85 17.29 15.40 0.70
C MET A 85 18.57 15.60 1.51
N PRO A 86 18.49 16.16 2.73
CA PRO A 86 19.67 16.56 3.51
C PRO A 86 20.46 15.36 4.06
N CYS A 87 19.89 14.16 4.04
CA CYS A 87 20.48 12.95 4.58
C CYS A 87 20.01 11.72 3.80
N ASP A 88 20.83 10.68 3.82
CA ASP A 88 20.54 9.37 3.22
C ASP A 88 20.35 8.29 4.29
N THR A 89 20.74 8.54 5.55
CA THR A 89 20.45 7.69 6.72
C THR A 89 19.83 8.52 7.84
N PHE A 90 18.63 8.17 8.26
CA PHE A 90 17.86 8.94 9.25
C PHE A 90 16.77 8.12 9.95
N LEU A 91 16.22 8.66 11.03
CA LEU A 91 14.97 8.18 11.59
C LEU A 91 13.80 8.87 10.89
N TRP A 92 12.95 8.11 10.20
CA TRP A 92 11.71 8.63 9.63
C TRP A 92 10.61 8.59 10.67
N GLU A 93 10.16 9.77 11.10
CA GLU A 93 9.11 9.97 12.11
C GLU A 93 7.75 10.23 11.44
N GLY A 94 6.79 9.34 11.70
CA GLY A 94 5.40 9.49 11.26
C GLY A 94 4.61 10.48 12.10
N LEU A 95 3.34 10.70 11.72
CA LEU A 95 2.46 11.69 12.35
C LEU A 95 2.24 11.48 13.86
N ASP A 96 2.33 10.23 14.34
CA ASP A 96 2.16 9.85 15.74
C ASP A 96 3.46 9.85 16.55
N GLY A 97 4.59 10.23 15.94
CA GLY A 97 5.91 10.17 16.56
C GLY A 97 6.59 8.80 16.47
N THR A 98 5.97 7.80 15.84
CA THR A 98 6.63 6.52 15.53
C THR A 98 7.80 6.75 14.60
N ARG A 99 8.94 6.11 14.89
CA ARG A 99 10.18 6.24 14.10
C ARG A 99 10.62 4.91 13.52
N THR A 100 11.05 4.95 12.26
CA THR A 100 11.63 3.82 11.52
C THR A 100 13.03 4.22 11.04
N LEU A 101 14.01 3.31 11.13
CA LEU A 101 15.34 3.58 10.56
C LEU A 101 15.26 3.44 9.03
N THR A 102 15.61 4.52 8.33
CA THR A 102 15.49 4.65 6.89
C THR A 102 16.86 4.84 6.26
N HIS A 103 17.11 4.16 5.15
CA HIS A 103 18.30 4.34 4.32
C HIS A 103 17.94 4.51 2.85
N PHE A 104 18.52 5.52 2.20
CA PHE A 104 18.43 5.73 0.77
C PHE A 104 19.65 5.16 0.06
N VAL A 105 19.44 4.44 -1.04
CA VAL A 105 20.54 3.91 -1.86
C VAL A 105 21.23 5.06 -2.59
N PRO A 106 22.53 5.33 -2.31
CA PRO A 106 23.22 6.49 -2.85
C PRO A 106 23.90 6.20 -4.21
N THR A 107 23.69 5.02 -4.80
CA THR A 107 24.46 4.53 -5.95
C THR A 107 24.29 5.40 -7.18
N ARG A 108 25.42 5.81 -7.77
CA ARG A 108 25.49 6.56 -9.03
C ARG A 108 26.92 6.51 -9.57
N GLU A 109 27.12 6.95 -10.81
CA GLU A 109 28.45 7.12 -11.38
C GLU A 109 29.31 8.17 -10.64
N TYR A 110 30.63 8.00 -10.67
CA TYR A 110 31.56 8.96 -10.09
C TYR A 110 31.66 10.22 -10.97
N HIS A 111 31.46 11.41 -10.38
CA HIS A 111 31.39 12.71 -11.10
C HIS A 111 30.36 12.80 -12.24
N LYS A 112 29.36 11.92 -12.25
CA LYS A 112 28.24 12.00 -13.20
C LYS A 112 26.93 11.72 -12.46
N ALA A 113 25.97 12.61 -12.62
CA ALA A 113 24.61 12.36 -12.15
C ALA A 113 24.05 11.10 -12.82
N ALA A 114 23.23 10.32 -12.10
CA ALA A 114 22.42 9.32 -12.78
C ALA A 114 21.42 10.03 -13.71
N GLU A 115 21.15 9.43 -14.87
CA GLU A 115 20.24 9.94 -15.88
C GLU A 115 19.10 8.94 -16.04
N GLU A 116 17.87 9.41 -15.86
CA GLU A 116 16.68 8.63 -16.15
C GLU A 116 15.75 9.46 -17.04
N ASN A 117 15.38 8.94 -18.21
CA ASN A 117 14.42 9.58 -19.13
C ASN A 117 14.74 11.06 -19.46
N GLY A 118 16.03 11.40 -19.56
CA GLY A 118 16.50 12.76 -19.89
C GLY A 118 16.46 13.75 -18.73
N THR A 119 16.10 13.33 -17.51
CA THR A 119 16.20 14.14 -16.30
C THR A 119 17.49 13.79 -15.57
N GLN A 120 18.28 14.81 -15.25
CA GLN A 120 19.51 14.69 -14.46
C GLN A 120 19.53 15.80 -13.41
N THR A 121 19.65 15.42 -12.14
CA THR A 121 20.04 16.34 -11.06
C THR A 121 21.29 15.80 -10.39
N GLU A 122 22.02 16.67 -9.70
CA GLU A 122 23.23 16.28 -8.97
C GLU A 122 22.99 15.28 -7.84
N HIS A 123 21.74 14.94 -7.51
CA HIS A 123 21.38 14.04 -6.42
C HIS A 123 20.71 12.74 -6.85
N TYR A 124 20.43 12.56 -8.15
CA TYR A 124 19.90 11.31 -8.72
C TYR A 124 20.79 10.09 -8.40
N THR A 125 20.14 8.99 -8.07
CA THR A 125 20.74 7.70 -7.74
C THR A 125 19.94 6.56 -8.39
N THR A 126 20.52 5.36 -8.44
CA THR A 126 19.90 4.19 -9.05
C THR A 126 19.88 3.00 -8.08
N TYR A 127 18.88 2.15 -8.23
CA TYR A 127 18.81 0.83 -7.60
C TYR A 127 19.17 -0.31 -8.57
N ASN A 128 19.45 0.02 -9.84
CA ASN A 128 19.84 -0.88 -10.92
C ASN A 128 21.35 -0.74 -11.22
N ALA A 129 22.20 -0.91 -10.20
CA ALA A 129 23.63 -0.73 -10.40
C ALA A 129 24.24 -1.83 -11.29
N ASP A 130 25.21 -1.44 -12.14
CA ASP A 130 26.05 -2.34 -12.95
C ASP A 130 27.17 -2.99 -12.13
N LEU A 131 27.28 -2.61 -10.85
CA LEU A 131 28.30 -3.10 -9.92
C LEU A 131 29.72 -2.91 -10.48
N ILE A 132 30.02 -1.69 -10.90
CA ILE A 132 31.31 -1.28 -11.46
C ILE A 132 32.08 -0.34 -10.52
N PRO A 133 33.42 -0.24 -10.64
CA PRO A 133 34.26 0.58 -9.77
C PRO A 133 33.83 2.05 -9.65
N THR A 134 33.44 2.66 -10.77
CA THR A 134 33.00 4.07 -10.82
C THR A 134 31.72 4.27 -10.01
N GLN A 135 30.76 3.34 -10.10
CA GLN A 135 29.54 3.42 -9.32
C GLN A 135 29.76 3.23 -7.81
N MET A 136 30.69 2.36 -7.41
CA MET A 136 30.99 2.17 -5.98
C MET A 136 31.64 3.42 -5.39
N LYS A 137 32.54 4.07 -6.14
CA LYS A 137 33.13 5.35 -5.74
C LYS A 137 32.10 6.47 -5.70
N GLY A 138 31.23 6.54 -6.70
CA GLY A 138 30.15 7.53 -6.80
C GLY A 138 29.12 7.35 -5.68
N ALA A 139 28.77 6.12 -5.31
CA ALA A 139 27.90 5.81 -4.17
C ALA A 139 28.46 6.37 -2.86
N TRP A 140 29.74 6.11 -2.58
CA TRP A 140 30.40 6.65 -1.39
C TRP A 140 30.48 8.18 -1.43
N GLU A 141 30.89 8.76 -2.56
CA GLU A 141 30.94 10.22 -2.71
C GLU A 141 29.58 10.88 -2.46
N ARG A 142 28.51 10.32 -3.03
CA ARG A 142 27.12 10.82 -2.93
C ARG A 142 26.54 10.71 -1.53
N TYR A 143 26.94 9.71 -0.75
CA TYR A 143 26.39 9.46 0.58
C TYR A 143 26.66 10.62 1.55
N SER A 144 25.61 11.14 2.18
CA SER A 144 25.67 12.38 2.95
C SER A 144 26.15 12.17 4.38
N ASN A 145 25.83 11.02 4.98
CA ASN A 145 26.03 10.76 6.41
C ASN A 145 27.33 10.00 6.73
N LYS A 146 28.46 10.39 6.10
CA LYS A 146 29.77 9.73 6.27
C LYS A 146 30.30 9.79 7.71
N ASP A 147 29.97 10.83 8.46
CA ASP A 147 30.37 10.93 9.87
C ASP A 147 29.61 9.95 10.79
N LEU A 148 28.49 9.39 10.32
CA LEU A 148 27.65 8.48 11.09
C LEU A 148 27.89 7.00 10.79
N ASN A 149 28.18 6.69 9.53
CA ASN A 149 28.25 5.31 9.02
C ASN A 149 29.26 5.25 7.88
N GLN A 150 30.01 4.15 7.82
CA GLN A 150 31.11 3.93 6.87
C GLN A 150 30.78 2.89 5.78
N GLU A 151 29.54 2.40 5.75
CA GLU A 151 29.02 1.46 4.75
C GLU A 151 27.88 2.10 3.95
N VAL A 152 27.64 1.66 2.71
CA VAL A 152 26.45 2.06 1.94
C VAL A 152 25.83 0.82 1.32
N LEU A 153 24.50 0.80 1.23
CA LEU A 153 23.79 -0.24 0.53
C LEU A 153 23.82 0.04 -0.98
N CYS A 154 24.14 -0.98 -1.77
CA CYS A 154 24.08 -0.94 -3.22
C CYS A 154 23.19 -2.09 -3.70
N SER A 155 22.04 -1.76 -4.29
CA SER A 155 21.25 -2.69 -5.08
C SER A 155 21.82 -2.76 -6.50
N PHE A 156 21.93 -3.96 -7.05
CA PHE A 156 22.54 -4.20 -8.37
C PHE A 156 21.78 -5.24 -9.17
N GLY A 157 21.86 -5.11 -10.50
CA GLY A 157 21.11 -5.90 -11.46
C GLY A 157 20.20 -5.06 -12.33
N TYR A 158 19.49 -5.72 -13.24
CA TYR A 158 18.49 -5.09 -14.11
C TYR A 158 17.08 -5.27 -13.53
N GLY A 159 16.47 -4.14 -13.15
CA GLY A 159 15.08 -4.00 -12.71
C GLY A 159 14.12 -3.69 -13.86
N ASP A 160 13.02 -2.98 -13.57
CA ASP A 160 12.09 -2.41 -14.58
C ASP A 160 11.60 -3.38 -15.66
N GLY A 161 11.32 -4.62 -15.27
CA GLY A 161 10.83 -5.66 -16.19
C GLY A 161 11.87 -6.72 -16.57
N GLY A 162 13.10 -6.70 -16.01
CA GLY A 162 13.86 -7.93 -15.78
C GLY A 162 15.38 -7.88 -16.01
N GLY A 163 16.02 -9.01 -15.69
CA GLY A 163 17.43 -9.32 -16.00
C GLY A 163 18.28 -9.62 -14.76
N GLY A 164 17.92 -9.09 -13.58
CA GLY A 164 18.58 -9.39 -12.31
C GLY A 164 20.10 -9.19 -12.35
N ALA A 165 20.84 -9.86 -11.46
CA ALA A 165 22.29 -9.80 -11.45
C ALA A 165 22.92 -10.66 -12.56
N THR A 166 23.91 -10.10 -13.28
CA THR A 166 24.64 -10.82 -14.33
C THR A 166 25.92 -11.48 -13.82
N ALA A 167 26.42 -12.48 -14.56
CA ALA A 167 27.72 -13.09 -14.27
C ALA A 167 28.88 -12.07 -14.27
N GLN A 168 28.80 -11.04 -15.13
CA GLN A 168 29.78 -9.98 -15.20
C GLN A 168 29.76 -9.09 -13.95
N MET A 169 28.57 -8.74 -13.44
CA MET A 169 28.43 -8.01 -12.18
C MET A 169 29.07 -8.79 -11.03
N LEU A 170 28.81 -10.10 -10.93
CA LEU A 170 29.40 -10.95 -9.90
C LEU A 170 30.93 -11.09 -10.04
N GLU A 171 31.46 -11.07 -11.26
CA GLU A 171 32.90 -11.06 -11.49
C GLU A 171 33.54 -9.73 -11.08
N ASN A 172 32.89 -8.60 -11.37
CA ASN A 172 33.33 -7.29 -10.91
C ASN A 172 33.36 -7.22 -9.38
N GLU A 173 32.32 -7.74 -8.71
CA GLU A 173 32.25 -7.81 -7.26
C GLU A 173 33.41 -8.62 -6.67
N ARG A 174 33.70 -9.81 -7.23
CA ARG A 174 34.80 -10.65 -6.75
C ARG A 174 36.13 -9.92 -6.79
N ARG A 175 36.37 -9.08 -7.80
CA ARG A 175 37.58 -8.27 -7.92
C ARG A 175 37.59 -7.09 -6.96
N MET A 176 36.49 -6.35 -6.87
CA MET A 176 36.37 -5.20 -5.96
C MET A 176 36.41 -5.61 -4.47
N SER A 177 35.93 -6.81 -4.14
CA SER A 177 35.95 -7.35 -2.77
C SER A 177 37.36 -7.65 -2.24
N GLN A 178 38.35 -7.81 -3.12
CA GLN A 178 39.76 -7.95 -2.73
C GLN A 178 40.35 -6.64 -2.18
N GLY A 179 39.70 -5.52 -2.43
CA GLY A 179 40.15 -4.19 -2.04
C GLY A 179 41.06 -3.58 -3.11
N ILE A 180 40.63 -2.45 -3.65
CA ILE A 180 41.38 -1.66 -4.63
C ILE A 180 41.68 -0.30 -3.97
N PRO A 181 42.95 0.13 -3.87
CA PRO A 181 43.29 1.41 -3.25
C PRO A 181 42.50 2.59 -3.85
N GLY A 182 41.86 3.37 -3.01
CA GLY A 182 41.05 4.53 -3.41
C GLY A 182 39.59 4.21 -3.80
N LEU A 183 39.15 2.95 -3.66
CA LEU A 183 37.75 2.53 -3.82
C LEU A 183 37.19 1.95 -2.51
N PRO A 184 35.89 2.14 -2.23
CA PRO A 184 35.21 1.38 -1.19
C PRO A 184 35.34 -0.12 -1.46
N ARG A 185 35.61 -0.90 -0.41
CA ARG A 185 35.61 -2.36 -0.50
C ARG A 185 34.18 -2.86 -0.57
N THR A 186 33.89 -3.74 -1.52
CA THR A 186 32.55 -4.33 -1.68
C THR A 186 32.43 -5.66 -0.95
N LYS A 187 31.20 -6.01 -0.59
CA LYS A 187 30.84 -7.33 -0.05
C LYS A 187 29.39 -7.62 -0.40
N ILE A 188 29.13 -8.75 -1.06
CA ILE A 188 27.77 -9.30 -1.16
C ILE A 188 27.28 -9.68 0.24
N ALA A 189 26.13 -9.15 0.61
CA ALA A 189 25.46 -9.42 1.88
C ALA A 189 23.95 -9.29 1.71
N PHE A 190 23.21 -9.80 2.68
CA PHE A 190 21.78 -9.55 2.78
C PHE A 190 21.48 -8.13 3.25
N ALA A 191 20.33 -7.60 2.82
CA ALA A 191 19.87 -6.28 3.22
C ALA A 191 19.66 -6.22 4.74
N HIS A 192 19.15 -7.31 5.33
CA HIS A 192 19.02 -7.44 6.78
C HIS A 192 20.35 -7.27 7.51
N ASP A 193 21.41 -7.93 7.03
CA ASP A 193 22.74 -7.83 7.63
C ASP A 193 23.28 -6.39 7.59
N PHE A 194 23.01 -5.66 6.50
CA PHE A 194 23.36 -4.25 6.38
C PHE A 194 22.60 -3.41 7.40
N PHE A 195 21.26 -3.53 7.46
CA PHE A 195 20.46 -2.75 8.39
C PHE A 195 20.76 -3.05 9.86
N ALA A 196 21.05 -4.31 10.21
CA ALA A 196 21.45 -4.70 11.56
C ALA A 196 22.79 -4.04 11.98
N ARG A 197 23.77 -3.96 11.06
CA ARG A 197 25.02 -3.21 11.31
C ARG A 197 24.77 -1.72 11.40
N LEU A 198 24.01 -1.16 10.46
CA LEU A 198 23.67 0.26 10.41
C LEU A 198 22.98 0.69 11.72
N GLU A 199 21.96 -0.04 12.16
CA GLU A 199 21.25 0.22 13.41
C GLU A 199 22.21 0.23 14.59
N LYS A 200 23.12 -0.75 14.68
CA LYS A 200 24.13 -0.80 15.74
C LYS A 200 25.06 0.41 15.73
N GLU A 201 25.48 0.88 14.55
CA GLU A 201 26.37 2.03 14.40
C GLU A 201 25.69 3.36 14.77
N VAL A 202 24.42 3.53 14.39
CA VAL A 202 23.72 4.80 14.57
C VAL A 202 22.94 4.89 15.89
N THR A 203 22.63 3.76 16.54
CA THR A 203 21.88 3.74 17.80
C THR A 203 22.62 4.52 18.89
N GLY A 204 21.91 5.46 19.53
CA GLY A 204 22.47 6.31 20.58
C GLY A 204 23.31 7.49 20.06
N SER A 205 23.54 7.59 18.75
CA SER A 205 24.20 8.76 18.18
C SER A 205 23.28 9.98 18.26
N ARG A 206 23.75 11.03 18.95
CA ARG A 206 23.08 12.34 18.98
C ARG A 206 23.04 13.05 17.62
N TYR A 207 23.79 12.52 16.64
CA TYR A 207 23.94 13.10 15.31
C TYR A 207 23.05 12.41 14.27
N LEU A 208 22.34 11.34 14.61
CA LEU A 208 21.38 10.68 13.71
C LEU A 208 20.19 11.62 13.45
N PRO A 209 20.01 12.15 12.23
CA PRO A 209 18.92 13.07 11.95
C PRO A 209 17.56 12.38 12.00
N THR A 210 16.51 13.19 12.14
CA THR A 210 15.12 12.75 12.08
C THR A 210 14.39 13.54 11.00
N TRP A 211 13.75 12.84 10.07
CA TRP A 211 12.82 13.44 9.10
C TRP A 211 11.39 13.25 9.60
N LYS A 212 10.64 14.33 9.77
CA LYS A 212 9.27 14.29 10.30
C LYS A 212 8.26 14.53 9.20
N GLY A 213 7.28 13.63 9.08
CA GLY A 213 6.18 13.76 8.13
C GLY A 213 6.44 13.02 6.82
N GLU A 214 5.86 13.53 5.74
CA GLU A 214 5.85 12.89 4.42
C GLU A 214 7.23 12.90 3.78
N LEU A 215 7.58 11.82 3.08
CA LEU A 215 8.67 11.83 2.10
C LEU A 215 8.06 12.18 0.74
N TYR A 216 7.79 13.47 0.55
CA TYR A 216 7.18 13.99 -0.67
C TYR A 216 8.17 13.88 -1.83
N LEU A 217 7.76 13.17 -2.89
CA LEU A 217 8.51 13.14 -4.14
C LEU A 217 8.14 14.37 -4.98
N GLU A 218 9.11 15.24 -5.23
CA GLU A 218 8.95 16.45 -6.03
C GLU A 218 8.90 16.17 -7.54
N TYR A 219 8.41 15.00 -7.93
CA TYR A 219 8.38 14.51 -9.30
C TYR A 219 7.12 13.67 -9.53
N HIS A 220 6.83 13.30 -10.78
CA HIS A 220 5.69 12.44 -11.12
C HIS A 220 4.30 12.91 -10.60
N ARG A 221 4.08 14.19 -10.33
CA ARG A 221 2.83 14.70 -9.72
C ARG A 221 1.56 14.42 -10.54
N GLY A 222 1.69 14.23 -11.85
CA GLY A 222 0.57 13.84 -12.73
C GLY A 222 -0.02 12.47 -12.40
N THR A 223 0.73 11.62 -11.70
CA THR A 223 0.27 10.30 -11.27
C THR A 223 -0.89 10.35 -10.27
N TYR A 224 -1.10 11.48 -9.59
CA TYR A 224 -2.26 11.67 -8.71
C TYR A 224 -3.59 11.79 -9.47
N THR A 225 -3.58 12.12 -10.77
CA THR A 225 -4.80 12.41 -11.54
C THR A 225 -5.03 11.50 -12.74
N THR A 226 -3.97 11.03 -13.40
CA THR A 226 -4.08 10.11 -14.55
C THR A 226 -4.86 8.85 -14.19
N MET A 227 -5.51 8.21 -15.17
CA MET A 227 -6.34 7.01 -14.97
C MET A 227 -7.32 7.12 -13.79
N ALA A 228 -8.08 8.22 -13.72
CA ALA A 228 -9.05 8.49 -12.66
C ALA A 228 -10.07 7.35 -12.44
N ARG A 229 -10.46 6.65 -13.51
CA ARG A 229 -11.31 5.45 -13.45
C ARG A 229 -10.69 4.38 -12.55
N ASN A 230 -9.41 4.07 -12.72
CA ASN A 230 -8.70 3.04 -11.96
C ASN A 230 -8.63 3.42 -10.47
N LYS A 231 -8.31 4.68 -10.17
CA LYS A 231 -8.29 5.22 -8.80
C LYS A 231 -9.66 5.16 -8.13
N LYS A 232 -10.73 5.48 -8.88
CA LYS A 232 -12.12 5.34 -8.40
C LYS A 232 -12.45 3.88 -8.08
N TYR A 233 -12.12 2.94 -8.97
CA TYR A 233 -12.34 1.52 -8.74
C TYR A 233 -11.59 1.01 -7.51
N ASN A 234 -10.32 1.39 -7.33
CA ASN A 234 -9.57 1.04 -6.12
C ASN A 234 -10.30 1.52 -4.86
N ARG A 235 -10.67 2.81 -4.80
CA ARG A 235 -11.34 3.37 -3.61
C ARG A 235 -12.69 2.72 -3.33
N GLN A 236 -13.49 2.45 -4.37
CA GLN A 236 -14.78 1.77 -4.24
C GLN A 236 -14.61 0.34 -3.76
N SER A 237 -13.57 -0.36 -4.25
CA SER A 237 -13.27 -1.74 -3.85
C SER A 237 -12.76 -1.80 -2.42
N GLU A 238 -11.83 -0.93 -2.01
CA GLU A 238 -11.33 -0.86 -0.63
C GLU A 238 -12.47 -0.68 0.38
N LEU A 239 -13.34 0.31 0.18
CA LEU A 239 -14.47 0.58 1.07
C LEU A 239 -15.55 -0.50 0.98
N GLY A 240 -15.80 -0.99 -0.24
CA GLY A 240 -16.78 -2.02 -0.51
C GLY A 240 -16.45 -3.34 0.19
N PHE A 241 -15.21 -3.80 0.07
CA PHE A 241 -14.79 -5.05 0.69
C PHE A 241 -14.66 -4.94 2.22
N GLN A 242 -14.26 -3.79 2.77
CA GLN A 242 -14.34 -3.56 4.22
C GLN A 242 -15.79 -3.62 4.75
N THR A 243 -16.74 -3.09 3.96
CA THR A 243 -18.17 -3.15 4.28
C THR A 243 -18.69 -4.58 4.19
N LEU A 244 -18.34 -5.31 3.13
CA LEU A 244 -18.68 -6.72 2.98
C LEU A 244 -18.13 -7.57 4.13
N GLU A 245 -16.88 -7.35 4.55
CA GLU A 245 -16.29 -8.05 5.70
C GLU A 245 -17.07 -7.78 6.98
N THR A 246 -17.46 -6.52 7.21
CA THR A 246 -18.30 -6.14 8.35
C THR A 246 -19.62 -6.92 8.34
N TRP A 247 -20.33 -6.94 7.21
CA TRP A 247 -21.63 -7.59 7.10
C TRP A 247 -21.54 -9.11 7.10
N SER A 248 -20.51 -9.67 6.48
CA SER A 248 -20.27 -11.11 6.51
C SER A 248 -19.99 -11.58 7.93
N LEU A 249 -19.22 -10.82 8.71
CA LEU A 249 -18.96 -11.12 10.12
C LEU A 249 -20.24 -11.00 10.95
N ALA A 250 -20.99 -9.91 10.81
CA ALA A 250 -22.26 -9.71 11.52
C ALA A 250 -23.27 -10.81 11.18
N ASN A 251 -23.43 -11.16 9.91
CA ASN A 251 -24.32 -12.23 9.45
C ASN A 251 -23.93 -13.57 10.07
N SER A 252 -22.63 -13.88 10.13
CA SER A 252 -22.15 -15.12 10.72
C SER A 252 -22.41 -15.20 12.23
N LEU A 253 -22.19 -14.11 12.95
CA LEU A 253 -22.35 -14.07 14.41
C LEU A 253 -23.81 -13.96 14.86
N LEU A 254 -24.66 -13.26 14.11
CA LEU A 254 -26.01 -12.87 14.54
C LEU A 254 -27.14 -13.62 13.85
N ALA A 255 -26.93 -14.06 12.60
CA ALA A 255 -27.99 -14.66 11.78
C ALA A 255 -27.64 -16.06 11.27
N GLY A 256 -26.55 -16.66 11.77
CA GLY A 256 -26.12 -18.03 11.44
C GLY A 256 -25.59 -18.20 10.02
N GLY A 257 -25.14 -17.11 9.38
CA GLY A 257 -24.51 -17.15 8.07
C GLY A 257 -23.07 -17.67 8.09
N ASN A 258 -22.49 -17.84 6.90
CA ASN A 258 -21.08 -18.16 6.74
C ASN A 258 -20.28 -16.91 6.38
N TYR A 259 -19.05 -16.80 6.89
CA TYR A 259 -18.10 -15.78 6.44
C TYR A 259 -17.40 -16.26 5.15
N PRO A 260 -17.56 -15.60 4.00
CA PRO A 260 -17.00 -16.03 2.71
C PRO A 260 -15.51 -15.68 2.62
N ALA A 261 -14.70 -16.36 3.46
CA ALA A 261 -13.29 -16.05 3.64
C ALA A 261 -12.48 -16.16 2.35
N LYS A 262 -12.78 -17.17 1.53
CA LYS A 262 -12.04 -17.45 0.29
C LYS A 262 -12.28 -16.36 -0.75
N GLU A 263 -13.55 -16.03 -0.98
CA GLU A 263 -13.97 -15.04 -1.98
C GLU A 263 -13.45 -13.64 -1.60
N ILE A 264 -13.54 -13.27 -0.33
CA ILE A 264 -12.98 -12.02 0.20
C ILE A 264 -11.46 -12.01 0.03
N HIS A 265 -10.78 -13.12 0.33
CA HIS A 265 -9.34 -13.21 0.20
C HIS A 265 -8.87 -13.05 -1.26
N GLU A 266 -9.49 -13.77 -2.19
CA GLU A 266 -9.19 -13.68 -3.62
C GLU A 266 -9.45 -12.28 -4.18
N ALA A 267 -10.52 -11.62 -3.74
CA ALA A 267 -10.80 -10.25 -4.14
C ALA A 267 -9.79 -9.24 -3.59
N TRP A 268 -9.33 -9.40 -2.34
CA TRP A 268 -8.25 -8.56 -1.81
C TRP A 268 -6.95 -8.76 -2.56
N ILE A 269 -6.59 -9.98 -3.00
CA ILE A 269 -5.41 -10.17 -3.87
C ILE A 269 -5.50 -9.31 -5.13
N VAL A 270 -6.68 -9.27 -5.77
CA VAL A 270 -6.94 -8.44 -6.96
C VAL A 270 -6.79 -6.95 -6.64
N ILE A 271 -7.38 -6.48 -5.54
CA ILE A 271 -7.26 -5.07 -5.10
C ILE A 271 -5.79 -4.73 -4.86
N LEU A 272 -5.07 -5.54 -4.07
CA LEU A 272 -3.69 -5.29 -3.69
C LEU A 272 -2.73 -5.34 -4.88
N ARG A 273 -2.95 -6.24 -5.85
CA ARG A 273 -2.19 -6.26 -7.09
C ARG A 273 -2.38 -4.97 -7.88
N ASN A 274 -3.63 -4.51 -8.02
CA ASN A 274 -3.93 -3.27 -8.73
C ASN A 274 -3.49 -2.00 -7.98
N GLN A 275 -2.94 -2.13 -6.77
CA GLN A 275 -2.25 -1.07 -6.03
C GLN A 275 -0.75 -0.96 -6.34
N PHE A 276 -0.21 -1.79 -7.23
CA PHE A 276 1.17 -1.68 -7.70
C PHE A 276 1.49 -0.25 -8.19
N HIS A 277 2.72 0.21 -7.95
CA HIS A 277 3.13 1.60 -8.17
C HIS A 277 3.09 2.09 -9.62
N ASP A 278 2.95 1.20 -10.62
CA ASP A 278 2.66 1.63 -12.00
C ASP A 278 1.19 1.48 -12.41
N ILE A 279 0.41 0.66 -11.70
CA ILE A 279 -1.00 0.41 -12.04
C ILE A 279 -1.89 1.46 -11.39
N LEU A 280 -1.85 1.63 -10.07
CA LEU A 280 -2.72 2.58 -9.38
C LEU A 280 -2.40 4.05 -9.73
N PRO A 281 -1.11 4.44 -9.77
CA PRO A 281 -0.72 5.80 -10.16
C PRO A 281 -1.01 6.08 -11.62
N GLY A 282 -1.18 5.06 -12.45
CA GLY A 282 -1.65 5.21 -13.83
C GLY A 282 -0.52 5.56 -14.81
N SER A 283 0.64 4.91 -14.68
CA SER A 283 1.85 5.07 -15.49
C SER A 283 2.16 3.87 -16.42
N GLY A 284 1.35 2.80 -16.39
CA GLY A 284 1.42 1.69 -17.35
C GLY A 284 0.80 1.96 -18.73
N ILE A 285 0.88 0.97 -19.62
CA ILE A 285 0.27 0.95 -20.97
C ILE A 285 -1.25 0.67 -20.92
N GLU A 286 -1.94 0.87 -22.04
CA GLU A 286 -3.41 0.74 -22.15
C GLU A 286 -3.92 -0.64 -21.69
N GLU A 287 -3.25 -1.71 -22.12
CA GLU A 287 -3.64 -3.09 -21.87
C GLU A 287 -3.73 -3.41 -20.38
N ILE A 288 -2.84 -2.83 -19.56
CA ILE A 288 -2.86 -2.98 -18.10
C ILE A 288 -4.19 -2.49 -17.51
N TYR A 289 -4.78 -1.43 -18.07
CA TYR A 289 -6.02 -0.85 -17.54
C TYR A 289 -7.28 -1.49 -18.09
N GLU A 290 -7.21 -2.16 -19.24
CA GLU A 290 -8.30 -3.02 -19.68
C GLU A 290 -8.35 -4.27 -18.81
N ASP A 291 -7.20 -4.88 -18.51
CA ASP A 291 -7.12 -5.99 -17.55
C ASP A 291 -7.63 -5.57 -16.16
N SER A 292 -7.14 -4.44 -15.62
CA SER A 292 -7.57 -3.99 -14.29
C SER A 292 -9.06 -3.67 -14.23
N LYS A 293 -9.65 -3.18 -15.34
CA LYS A 293 -11.09 -2.91 -15.44
C LYS A 293 -11.90 -4.19 -15.27
N GLU A 294 -11.58 -5.22 -16.05
CA GLU A 294 -12.28 -6.51 -16.00
C GLU A 294 -12.18 -7.13 -14.62
N GLU A 295 -11.00 -7.05 -14.01
CA GLU A 295 -10.77 -7.50 -12.65
C GLU A 295 -11.62 -6.77 -11.61
N TYR A 296 -11.68 -5.43 -11.68
CA TYR A 296 -12.48 -4.61 -10.78
C TYR A 296 -13.99 -4.84 -10.95
N ASP A 297 -14.46 -4.95 -12.19
CA ASP A 297 -15.88 -5.21 -12.48
C ASP A 297 -16.28 -6.59 -11.91
N LYS A 298 -15.46 -7.62 -12.12
CA LYS A 298 -15.70 -8.96 -11.58
C LYS A 298 -15.78 -8.98 -10.05
N ILE A 299 -14.82 -8.38 -9.34
CA ILE A 299 -14.87 -8.38 -7.87
C ILE A 299 -16.03 -7.51 -7.34
N THR A 300 -16.45 -6.50 -8.10
CA THR A 300 -17.60 -5.66 -7.73
C THR A 300 -18.90 -6.46 -7.78
N GLU A 301 -19.08 -7.31 -8.79
CA GLU A 301 -20.23 -8.22 -8.92
C GLU A 301 -20.26 -9.23 -7.76
N VAL A 302 -19.14 -9.93 -7.52
CA VAL A 302 -19.01 -10.88 -6.41
C VAL A 302 -19.33 -10.22 -5.07
N ARG A 303 -18.80 -9.02 -4.83
CA ARG A 303 -19.09 -8.28 -3.60
C ARG A 303 -20.57 -8.00 -3.45
N ARG A 304 -21.25 -7.54 -4.52
CA ARG A 304 -22.68 -7.20 -4.50
C ARG A 304 -23.53 -8.41 -4.14
N GLU A 305 -23.23 -9.56 -4.73
CA GLU A 305 -23.95 -10.80 -4.45
C GLU A 305 -23.78 -11.26 -3.00
N LEU A 306 -22.54 -11.26 -2.50
CA LEU A 306 -22.26 -11.66 -1.12
C LEU A 306 -22.86 -10.69 -0.10
N GLU A 307 -22.82 -9.38 -0.39
CA GLU A 307 -23.40 -8.36 0.46
C GLU A 307 -24.94 -8.48 0.51
N GLU A 308 -25.59 -8.67 -0.64
CA GLU A 308 -27.03 -8.89 -0.72
C GLU A 308 -27.46 -10.15 0.04
N GLN A 309 -26.71 -11.25 -0.09
CA GLN A 309 -26.97 -12.48 0.65
C GLN A 309 -26.87 -12.26 2.17
N ALA A 310 -25.79 -11.62 2.63
CA ALA A 310 -25.56 -11.35 4.05
C ALA A 310 -26.64 -10.43 4.63
N LEU A 311 -26.94 -9.32 3.96
CA LEU A 311 -27.96 -8.36 4.41
C LEU A 311 -29.36 -8.99 4.39
N SER A 312 -29.69 -9.79 3.37
CA SER A 312 -30.99 -10.47 3.28
C SER A 312 -31.20 -11.49 4.39
N GLN A 313 -30.14 -12.23 4.76
CA GLN A 313 -30.19 -13.18 5.87
C GLN A 313 -30.34 -12.46 7.22
N MET A 314 -29.56 -11.40 7.44
CA MET A 314 -29.70 -10.58 8.65
C MET A 314 -31.09 -9.94 8.75
N ALA A 315 -31.63 -9.39 7.67
CA ALA A 315 -32.96 -8.79 7.65
C ALA A 315 -34.07 -9.79 8.04
N LYS A 316 -33.96 -11.06 7.61
CA LYS A 316 -34.89 -12.13 8.02
C LYS A 316 -34.82 -12.50 9.50
N SER A 317 -33.71 -12.19 10.16
CA SER A 317 -33.53 -12.43 11.60
C SER A 317 -34.04 -11.28 12.48
N VAL A 318 -34.40 -10.14 11.89
CA VAL A 318 -34.98 -9.01 12.62
C VAL A 318 -36.44 -9.32 12.93
N ASP A 319 -36.82 -9.18 14.21
CA ASP A 319 -38.20 -9.29 14.66
C ASP A 319 -39.00 -8.05 14.23
N ALA A 320 -39.50 -8.08 13.00
CA ALA A 320 -40.29 -7.01 12.40
C ALA A 320 -41.49 -7.58 11.62
N PRO A 321 -42.59 -6.82 11.51
CA PRO A 321 -43.73 -7.21 10.68
C PRO A 321 -43.33 -7.51 9.23
N ALA A 322 -44.06 -8.42 8.59
CA ALA A 322 -43.89 -8.69 7.17
C ALA A 322 -44.11 -7.41 6.35
N GLY A 323 -43.20 -7.14 5.40
CA GLY A 323 -43.21 -5.92 4.59
C GLY A 323 -42.42 -4.75 5.19
N SER A 324 -41.83 -4.91 6.38
CA SER A 324 -40.89 -3.93 6.93
C SER A 324 -39.63 -3.79 6.07
N VAL A 325 -39.07 -2.58 6.07
CA VAL A 325 -37.76 -2.25 5.47
C VAL A 325 -36.75 -2.14 6.59
N VAL A 326 -35.65 -2.88 6.49
CA VAL A 326 -34.53 -2.80 7.44
C VAL A 326 -33.39 -2.05 6.77
N VAL A 327 -32.86 -1.01 7.44
CA VAL A 327 -31.77 -0.20 6.90
C VAL A 327 -30.51 -0.41 7.72
N PHE A 328 -29.45 -0.92 7.10
CA PHE A 328 -28.16 -1.16 7.75
C PHE A 328 -27.19 0.01 7.53
N ASN A 329 -26.48 0.43 8.57
CA ASN A 329 -25.48 1.49 8.52
C ASN A 329 -24.07 0.91 8.65
N PRO A 330 -23.26 0.89 7.57
CA PRO A 330 -21.92 0.33 7.59
C PRO A 330 -20.90 1.25 8.28
N ASN A 331 -21.29 2.46 8.70
CA ASN A 331 -20.36 3.44 9.26
C ASN A 331 -20.15 3.28 10.77
N SER A 332 -18.98 3.73 11.23
CA SER A 332 -18.62 3.75 12.66
C SER A 332 -19.26 4.92 13.44
N THR A 333 -20.21 5.62 12.83
CA THR A 333 -20.95 6.72 13.46
C THR A 333 -22.44 6.57 13.19
N LYS A 334 -23.25 7.06 14.12
CA LYS A 334 -24.69 7.24 13.91
C LYS A 334 -24.90 8.35 12.89
N ALA A 335 -25.63 8.08 11.82
CA ALA A 335 -25.87 9.05 10.77
C ALA A 335 -27.25 8.86 10.13
N PRO A 336 -27.87 9.94 9.63
CA PRO A 336 -28.96 9.81 8.69
C PRO A 336 -28.44 9.25 7.36
N GLY A 337 -29.30 8.55 6.62
CA GLY A 337 -28.98 7.98 5.31
C GLY A 337 -30.12 8.15 4.32
N THR A 338 -29.80 8.54 3.10
CA THR A 338 -30.74 8.51 1.98
C THR A 338 -30.80 7.08 1.45
N CYS A 339 -32.00 6.52 1.39
CA CYS A 339 -32.24 5.13 1.03
C CYS A 339 -33.22 5.05 -0.15
N GLU A 340 -32.93 4.15 -1.07
CA GLU A 340 -33.79 3.82 -2.21
C GLU A 340 -34.24 2.37 -2.09
N VAL A 341 -35.56 2.14 -2.12
CA VAL A 341 -36.17 0.81 -1.99
C VAL A 341 -37.29 0.65 -3.00
N PHE A 342 -37.44 -0.53 -3.56
CA PHE A 342 -38.61 -0.84 -4.38
C PHE A 342 -39.74 -1.37 -3.48
N LEU A 343 -40.87 -0.65 -3.43
CA LEU A 343 -42.04 -1.01 -2.64
C LEU A 343 -43.24 -1.21 -3.58
N ALA A 344 -43.49 -2.46 -3.98
CA ALA A 344 -44.49 -2.80 -4.98
C ALA A 344 -45.91 -2.30 -4.64
N GLU A 345 -46.24 -2.18 -3.35
CA GLU A 345 -47.58 -1.83 -2.86
C GLU A 345 -47.71 -0.39 -2.33
N ALA A 346 -46.70 0.46 -2.52
CA ALA A 346 -46.75 1.84 -2.05
C ALA A 346 -47.66 2.72 -2.94
N GLY A 347 -48.80 3.17 -2.39
CA GLY A 347 -49.66 4.19 -3.02
C GLY A 347 -49.00 5.58 -3.08
N GLU A 348 -49.60 6.53 -3.81
CA GLU A 348 -49.07 7.90 -3.99
C GLU A 348 -48.84 8.68 -2.68
N HIS A 349 -49.48 8.28 -1.58
CA HIS A 349 -49.37 8.90 -0.26
C HIS A 349 -48.86 7.94 0.82
N ALA A 350 -48.12 6.91 0.42
CA ALA A 350 -47.50 5.99 1.37
C ALA A 350 -46.41 6.71 2.21
N ALA A 351 -46.27 6.29 3.45
CA ALA A 351 -45.20 6.69 4.35
C ALA A 351 -44.67 5.44 5.05
N LEU A 352 -43.36 5.41 5.32
CA LEU A 352 -42.81 4.42 6.24
C LEU A 352 -43.14 4.84 7.67
N ILE A 353 -43.31 3.87 8.54
CA ILE A 353 -43.46 4.11 9.98
C ILE A 353 -42.22 3.53 10.64
N SER A 354 -41.44 4.37 11.31
CA SER A 354 -40.29 3.92 12.09
C SER A 354 -40.73 3.19 13.35
N GLU A 355 -39.81 2.48 14.01
CA GLU A 355 -40.08 1.76 15.27
C GLU A 355 -40.68 2.64 16.38
N ASN A 356 -40.35 3.94 16.40
CA ASN A 356 -40.89 4.90 17.36
C ASN A 356 -42.21 5.57 16.90
N GLY A 357 -42.84 5.06 15.84
CA GLY A 357 -44.13 5.52 15.33
C GLY A 357 -44.09 6.82 14.52
N ARG A 358 -42.90 7.33 14.16
CA ARG A 358 -42.80 8.51 13.30
C ARG A 358 -43.07 8.14 11.85
N LYS A 359 -43.78 9.02 11.15
CA LYS A 359 -44.00 8.90 9.71
C LYS A 359 -42.78 9.44 8.97
N ILE A 360 -42.15 8.59 8.19
CA ILE A 360 -41.06 8.95 7.29
C ILE A 360 -41.68 9.15 5.89
N PRO A 361 -41.55 10.34 5.29
CA PRO A 361 -42.09 10.59 3.96
C PRO A 361 -41.37 9.73 2.91
N LEU A 362 -42.14 9.21 1.95
CA LEU A 362 -41.63 8.53 0.77
C LEU A 362 -41.78 9.44 -0.44
N GLN A 363 -40.76 9.50 -1.29
CA GLN A 363 -40.83 10.11 -2.61
C GLN A 363 -40.75 9.01 -3.65
N ARG A 364 -41.78 8.88 -4.49
CA ARG A 364 -41.77 7.92 -5.61
C ARG A 364 -40.91 8.46 -6.75
N LEU A 365 -40.03 7.62 -7.28
CA LEU A 365 -39.17 7.88 -8.44
C LEU A 365 -39.85 7.40 -9.72
N GLU A 366 -39.42 7.93 -10.88
CA GLU A 366 -39.99 7.59 -12.19
C GLU A 366 -39.85 6.11 -12.55
N ASP A 367 -38.79 5.45 -12.06
CA ASP A 367 -38.53 4.03 -12.28
C ASP A 367 -39.32 3.10 -11.33
N GLY A 368 -40.20 3.67 -10.50
CA GLY A 368 -41.04 2.93 -9.55
C GLY A 368 -40.41 2.65 -8.20
N ARG A 369 -39.14 3.02 -7.96
CA ARG A 369 -38.53 2.97 -6.63
C ARG A 369 -39.10 4.09 -5.73
N SER A 370 -38.93 3.93 -4.42
CA SER A 370 -39.25 4.93 -3.40
C SER A 370 -37.98 5.38 -2.70
N LEU A 371 -37.81 6.68 -2.58
CA LEU A 371 -36.73 7.36 -1.88
C LEU A 371 -37.21 7.80 -0.50
N PHE A 372 -36.39 7.60 0.53
CA PHE A 372 -36.65 8.12 1.86
C PHE A 372 -35.35 8.44 2.61
N VAL A 373 -35.48 9.16 3.72
CA VAL A 373 -34.34 9.45 4.61
C VAL A 373 -34.55 8.70 5.92
N ALA A 374 -33.65 7.77 6.22
CA ALA A 374 -33.56 7.15 7.54
C ALA A 374 -32.85 8.14 8.48
N GLU A 375 -33.52 8.63 9.52
CA GLU A 375 -33.07 9.82 10.27
C GLU A 375 -31.88 9.56 11.22
N ALA A 376 -31.64 8.31 11.65
CA ALA A 376 -30.84 8.06 12.86
C ALA A 376 -30.35 6.61 13.01
N ILE A 377 -29.74 6.00 11.99
CA ILE A 377 -29.32 4.60 12.05
C ILE A 377 -28.09 4.45 12.96
N PRO A 378 -28.10 3.56 13.98
CA PRO A 378 -26.96 3.32 14.86
C PRO A 378 -25.67 2.98 14.10
N SER A 379 -24.52 3.27 14.69
CA SER A 379 -23.23 2.87 14.11
C SER A 379 -23.15 1.35 13.99
N LYS A 380 -22.72 0.84 12.82
CA LYS A 380 -22.59 -0.59 12.52
C LYS A 380 -23.85 -1.39 12.88
N GLY A 381 -25.01 -0.74 12.83
CA GLY A 381 -26.30 -1.29 13.26
C GLY A 381 -27.37 -1.13 12.19
N TYR A 382 -28.62 -1.34 12.59
CA TYR A 382 -29.78 -1.20 11.72
C TYR A 382 -30.91 -0.39 12.37
N ALA A 383 -31.88 0.02 11.56
CA ALA A 383 -33.10 0.71 11.97
C ALA A 383 -34.29 0.31 11.10
#